data_AF-A0A1V6FXS0-F1
#
_entry.id   AF-A0A1V6FXS0-F1
#
_cell.length_a   1.000
_cell.length_b   1.000
_cell.length_c   1.000
_cell.angle_alpha   90.00
_cell.angle_beta   90.00
_cell.angle_gamma   90.00
#
_symmetry.space_group_name_H-M   'P 1'
#
loop_
_entity.id
_entity.type
_entity.pdbx_description
1 polymer ?
#
loop_
_entity_poly.entity_id
_entity_poly.type
_entity_poly.pdbx_seq_one_letter_code
_entity_poly.pdbx_strand_id
1 'polypeptide(L)'
;MSGLVGGGEVSRVLYFGALVRSVNGSTPATEEKDGTPPDGMEAFVQLTRPGLSALGALGMGNGWAQWAYSIGGVFGTADLKQTNNTTYASVNTATRLMVAKITFNHTANDTATVWLDPNPDHGDNQVWSVCRATVTGDFSFSQLAYRSGNIPDLNGWEFDEVRFATDWRGVITNLPSLRQGIMIKIH
;
A
#
# COMPACT_ATOMS: atom_id res chain seq x y z
N MET A 1 3.23 -19.78 22.76
CA MET A 1 3.96 -18.87 21.83
C MET A 1 2.91 -18.16 20.99
N SER A 2 2.86 -16.84 21.05
CA SER A 2 2.02 -16.02 20.17
C SER A 2 2.64 -16.07 18.77
N GLY A 3 1.91 -16.56 17.76
CA GLY A 3 2.38 -16.74 16.39
C GLY A 3 2.34 -15.45 15.54
N LEU A 4 2.61 -14.30 16.15
CA LEU A 4 2.58 -13.01 15.48
C LEU A 4 3.99 -12.59 15.03
N VAL A 5 4.06 -11.93 13.88
CA VAL A 5 5.21 -11.14 13.42
C VAL A 5 5.07 -9.74 14.00
N GLY A 6 6.10 -9.27 14.70
CA GLY A 6 6.08 -7.96 15.39
C GLY A 6 5.36 -7.99 16.75
N GLY A 7 5.12 -6.79 17.29
CA GLY A 7 4.38 -6.56 18.54
C GLY A 7 5.22 -6.68 19.82
N GLY A 8 4.80 -5.97 20.86
CA GLY A 8 5.30 -6.04 22.24
C GLY A 8 6.80 -5.78 22.39
N GLU A 9 7.60 -6.84 22.24
CA GLU A 9 9.03 -6.87 22.55
C GLU A 9 9.95 -6.76 21.31
N VAL A 10 9.40 -6.64 20.10
CA VAL A 10 10.18 -6.63 18.85
C VAL A 10 10.62 -5.22 18.48
N SER A 11 11.93 -5.04 18.21
CA SER A 11 12.47 -3.82 17.57
C SER A 11 13.20 -4.16 16.28
N ARG A 12 12.49 -4.10 15.15
CA ARG A 12 12.98 -4.47 13.81
C ARG A 12 12.20 -3.74 12.71
N VAL A 13 12.79 -3.69 11.52
CA VAL A 13 12.13 -3.20 10.31
C VAL A 13 11.69 -4.38 9.44
N LEU A 14 10.48 -4.28 8.90
CA LEU A 14 9.95 -5.14 7.84
C LEU A 14 9.51 -4.25 6.68
N TYR A 15 9.92 -4.61 5.47
CA TYR A 15 9.38 -4.09 4.24
C TYR A 15 8.37 -5.08 3.66
N PHE A 16 7.27 -4.56 3.16
CA PHE A 16 6.18 -5.30 2.51
C PHE A 16 5.83 -4.56 1.23
N GLY A 17 5.93 -5.23 0.07
CA GLY A 17 5.61 -4.62 -1.21
C GLY A 17 4.68 -5.49 -2.05
N ALA A 18 3.98 -4.85 -2.98
CA ALA A 18 3.12 -5.51 -3.94
C ALA A 18 2.97 -4.65 -5.19
N LEU A 19 2.78 -5.30 -6.33
CA LEU A 19 2.21 -4.66 -7.50
C LEU A 19 0.69 -4.72 -7.40
N VAL A 20 0.05 -3.60 -7.67
CA VAL A 20 -1.40 -3.45 -7.61
C VAL A 20 -1.91 -2.86 -8.91
N ARG A 21 -3.05 -3.35 -9.40
CA ARG A 21 -3.71 -2.80 -10.58
C ARG A 21 -5.21 -2.88 -10.40
N SER A 22 -5.90 -1.75 -10.55
CA SER A 22 -7.35 -1.77 -10.71
C SER A 22 -7.67 -2.22 -12.14
N VAL A 23 -8.63 -3.12 -12.30
CA VAL A 23 -9.08 -3.57 -13.63
C VAL A 23 -9.80 -2.44 -14.36
N ASN A 24 -10.53 -1.61 -13.63
CA ASN A 24 -11.39 -0.57 -14.20
C ASN A 24 -10.74 0.83 -14.16
N GLY A 25 -9.82 1.06 -13.20
CA GLY A 25 -9.30 2.41 -12.91
C GLY A 25 -10.41 3.36 -12.47
N SER A 26 -10.10 4.61 -12.11
CA SER A 26 -11.12 5.63 -11.89
C SER A 26 -11.81 5.94 -13.22
N THR A 27 -12.90 5.23 -13.52
CA THR A 27 -13.79 5.57 -14.63
C THR A 27 -14.53 6.88 -14.33
N PRO A 28 -15.11 7.58 -15.32
CA PRO A 28 -16.04 8.68 -15.07
C PRO A 28 -17.30 8.29 -14.28
N ALA A 29 -17.57 6.99 -14.06
CA ALA A 29 -18.61 6.53 -13.11
C ALA A 29 -18.13 6.59 -11.64
N THR A 30 -16.86 6.89 -11.43
CA THR A 30 -16.13 6.96 -10.15
C THR A 30 -15.30 8.26 -10.01
N GLU A 31 -15.02 8.98 -11.09
CA GLU A 31 -14.66 10.39 -10.95
C GLU A 31 -15.90 11.14 -10.48
N GLU A 32 -15.73 11.89 -9.40
CA GLU A 32 -16.75 12.74 -8.86
C GLU A 32 -17.48 13.58 -9.89
N LYS A 33 -18.81 13.51 -9.85
CA LYS A 33 -19.64 14.53 -10.48
C LYS A 33 -19.85 15.74 -9.55
N ASP A 34 -19.77 15.57 -8.22
CA ASP A 34 -20.33 16.53 -7.25
C ASP A 34 -19.60 16.65 -5.87
N GLY A 35 -18.31 16.30 -5.70
CA GLY A 35 -17.63 16.50 -4.39
C GLY A 35 -17.78 15.36 -3.37
N THR A 36 -18.25 14.15 -3.77
CA THR A 36 -18.15 12.91 -2.96
C THR A 36 -17.27 11.81 -3.60
N PRO A 37 -16.25 11.26 -2.90
CA PRO A 37 -15.30 10.31 -3.47
C PRO A 37 -15.94 9.05 -4.08
N PRO A 38 -15.26 8.38 -5.03
CA PRO A 38 -15.79 7.16 -5.64
C PRO A 38 -16.12 6.06 -4.65
N ASP A 39 -17.38 5.63 -4.66
CA ASP A 39 -17.81 4.41 -3.99
C ASP A 39 -17.57 3.19 -4.91
N GLY A 40 -16.88 2.16 -4.40
CA GLY A 40 -16.86 0.83 -5.01
C GLY A 40 -15.49 0.26 -5.34
N MET A 41 -14.44 1.06 -5.26
CA MET A 41 -13.08 0.65 -5.65
C MET A 41 -12.23 0.10 -4.50
N GLU A 42 -12.84 -0.10 -3.31
CA GLU A 42 -12.11 -0.62 -2.16
C GLU A 42 -11.41 -1.92 -2.54
N ALA A 43 -10.10 -1.95 -2.40
CA ALA A 43 -9.36 -3.19 -2.36
C ALA A 43 -8.04 -2.98 -1.65
N PHE A 44 -7.59 -4.01 -0.94
CA PHE A 44 -6.32 -3.98 -0.23
C PHE A 44 -5.64 -5.33 -0.35
N VAL A 45 -4.33 -5.30 -0.60
CA VAL A 45 -3.45 -6.35 -0.09
C VAL A 45 -3.06 -5.94 1.33
N GLN A 46 -3.32 -6.81 2.30
CA GLN A 46 -3.26 -6.45 3.71
C GLN A 46 -2.60 -7.50 4.59
N LEU A 47 -1.91 -7.01 5.61
CA LEU A 47 -1.44 -7.78 6.76
C LEU A 47 -2.56 -7.77 7.81
N THR A 48 -2.88 -8.95 8.35
CA THR A 48 -3.96 -9.10 9.34
C THR A 48 -3.66 -10.21 10.35
N ARG A 49 -4.53 -10.35 11.34
CA ARG A 49 -4.53 -11.43 12.33
C ARG A 49 -5.96 -11.59 12.89
N PRO A 50 -6.29 -12.76 13.48
CA PRO A 50 -7.57 -12.95 14.15
C PRO A 50 -7.87 -11.85 15.18
N GLY A 51 -9.12 -11.39 15.20
CA GLY A 51 -9.59 -10.35 16.13
C GLY A 51 -9.37 -8.91 15.67
N LEU A 52 -8.72 -8.67 14.52
CA LEU A 52 -8.70 -7.34 13.90
C LEU A 52 -9.97 -7.09 13.08
N SER A 53 -10.25 -5.80 12.87
CA SER A 53 -11.35 -5.36 12.02
C SER A 53 -11.10 -5.72 10.55
N ALA A 54 -12.11 -5.43 9.73
CA ALA A 54 -12.13 -5.66 8.29
C ALA A 54 -10.90 -5.11 7.51
N LEU A 55 -10.23 -4.07 8.02
CA LEU A 55 -9.08 -3.40 7.39
C LEU A 55 -7.73 -4.01 7.79
N GLY A 56 -7.73 -5.01 8.68
CA GLY A 56 -6.49 -5.65 9.15
C GLY A 56 -5.58 -4.71 9.94
N ALA A 57 -4.31 -5.09 10.03
CA ALA A 57 -3.26 -4.33 10.69
C ALA A 57 -2.78 -3.18 9.78
N LEU A 58 -2.46 -3.51 8.53
CA LEU A 58 -1.96 -2.60 7.51
C LEU A 58 -2.36 -3.11 6.12
N GLY A 59 -2.86 -2.23 5.25
CA GLY A 59 -3.26 -2.53 3.88
C GLY A 59 -2.76 -1.46 2.90
N MET A 60 -2.47 -1.90 1.68
CA MET A 60 -2.08 -1.06 0.53
C MET A 60 -3.06 -1.30 -0.62
N GLY A 61 -3.65 -0.23 -1.16
CA GLY A 61 -4.63 -0.33 -2.25
C GLY A 61 -5.48 0.93 -2.37
N ASN A 62 -6.79 0.83 -2.19
CA ASN A 62 -7.74 1.95 -2.14
C ASN A 62 -8.82 1.68 -1.08
N GLY A 63 -9.19 2.71 -0.31
CA GLY A 63 -10.22 2.62 0.73
C GLY A 63 -11.58 3.12 0.27
N TRP A 64 -12.64 2.76 0.99
CA TRP A 64 -13.95 3.40 0.83
C TRP A 64 -13.85 4.91 1.06
N ALA A 65 -14.56 5.68 0.23
CA ALA A 65 -14.57 7.14 0.27
C ALA A 65 -13.17 7.78 0.20
N GLN A 66 -12.24 7.13 -0.52
CA GLN A 66 -10.91 7.65 -0.82
C GLN A 66 -10.79 8.00 -2.30
N TRP A 67 -9.92 8.96 -2.59
CA TRP A 67 -9.77 9.56 -3.92
C TRP A 67 -8.61 8.98 -4.73
N ALA A 68 -7.69 8.34 -4.03
CA ALA A 68 -6.40 7.94 -4.55
C ALA A 68 -6.07 6.50 -4.16
N TYR A 69 -4.90 6.03 -4.58
CA TYR A 69 -4.28 4.94 -3.84
C TYR A 69 -4.14 5.33 -2.37
N SER A 70 -4.46 4.41 -1.47
CA SER A 70 -4.65 4.64 -0.04
C SER A 70 -3.89 3.63 0.79
N ILE A 71 -3.64 4.03 2.03
CA ILE A 71 -3.25 3.16 3.13
C ILE A 71 -4.48 2.84 3.98
N GLY A 72 -4.60 1.61 4.49
CA GLY A 72 -5.70 1.17 5.36
C GLY A 72 -5.20 0.34 6.55
N GLY A 73 -5.96 0.25 7.64
CA GLY A 73 -5.59 -0.61 8.78
C GLY A 73 -6.30 -0.25 10.08
N VAL A 74 -5.66 -0.59 11.21
CA VAL A 74 -6.15 -0.29 12.57
C VAL A 74 -6.33 1.21 12.87
N PHE A 75 -5.78 2.07 12.00
CA PHE A 75 -5.87 3.54 12.07
C PHE A 75 -6.96 4.12 11.14
N GLY A 76 -7.75 3.28 10.46
CA GLY A 76 -8.69 3.72 9.43
C GLY A 76 -8.06 3.72 8.03
N THR A 77 -8.53 4.60 7.15
CA THR A 77 -8.03 4.74 5.77
C THR A 77 -7.60 6.18 5.48
N ALA A 78 -6.62 6.34 4.61
CA ALA A 78 -6.16 7.64 4.15
C ALA A 78 -5.53 7.58 2.75
N ASP A 79 -5.81 8.57 1.90
CA ASP A 79 -5.12 8.78 0.63
C ASP A 79 -3.61 8.94 0.81
N LEU A 80 -2.84 8.33 -0.10
CA LEU A 80 -1.43 8.62 -0.25
C LEU A 80 -1.26 9.97 -0.94
N LYS A 81 -0.53 10.88 -0.30
CA LYS A 81 -0.34 12.25 -0.80
C LYS A 81 1.14 12.58 -0.90
N GLN A 82 1.48 13.46 -1.83
CA GLN A 82 2.77 14.12 -1.83
C GLN A 82 2.95 14.92 -0.54
N THR A 83 4.18 15.32 -0.22
CA THR A 83 4.47 16.04 1.03
C THR A 83 3.81 17.42 1.11
N ASN A 84 3.32 17.96 -0.03
CA ASN A 84 2.48 19.17 -0.06
C ASN A 84 1.05 18.94 0.49
N ASN A 85 0.69 17.69 0.80
CA ASN A 85 -0.59 17.26 1.37
C ASN A 85 -1.84 17.56 0.52
N THR A 86 -1.66 17.97 -0.74
CA THR A 86 -2.76 18.32 -1.66
C THR A 86 -2.75 17.47 -2.91
N THR A 87 -1.59 17.02 -3.36
CA THR A 87 -1.45 16.22 -4.58
C THR A 87 -1.46 14.74 -4.24
N TYR A 88 -2.29 13.99 -4.97
CA TYR A 88 -2.42 12.53 -4.86
C TYR A 88 -2.42 11.90 -6.25
N ALA A 89 -2.34 10.57 -6.31
CA ALA A 89 -2.49 9.81 -7.55
C ALA A 89 -3.80 9.01 -7.53
N SER A 90 -4.74 9.39 -8.38
CA SER A 90 -6.01 8.67 -8.56
C SER A 90 -5.76 7.23 -9.00
N VAL A 91 -6.61 6.32 -8.52
CA VAL A 91 -6.58 4.91 -8.94
C VAL A 91 -6.77 4.83 -10.44
N ASN A 92 -5.94 4.07 -11.14
CA ASN A 92 -6.05 3.89 -12.59
C ASN A 92 -5.74 2.44 -12.97
N THR A 93 -5.83 2.16 -14.27
CA THR A 93 -5.62 0.82 -14.82
C THR A 93 -4.14 0.46 -15.01
N ALA A 94 -3.21 1.37 -14.72
CA ALA A 94 -1.79 1.05 -14.77
C ALA A 94 -1.41 0.19 -13.54
N THR A 95 -0.49 -0.75 -13.74
CA THR A 95 0.17 -1.44 -12.64
C THR A 95 1.00 -0.44 -11.84
N ARG A 96 0.81 -0.42 -10.52
CA ARG A 96 1.53 0.44 -9.59
C ARG A 96 2.29 -0.38 -8.58
N LEU A 97 3.45 0.10 -8.17
CA LEU A 97 4.21 -0.49 -7.07
C LEU A 97 3.82 0.21 -5.77
N MET A 98 3.37 -0.55 -4.78
CA MET A 98 3.21 -0.07 -3.41
C MET A 98 4.23 -0.74 -2.51
N VAL A 99 4.90 0.06 -1.67
CA VAL A 99 5.89 -0.43 -0.70
C VAL A 99 5.59 0.17 0.66
N ALA A 100 5.46 -0.68 1.66
CA ALA A 100 5.39 -0.34 3.07
C ALA A 100 6.74 -0.59 3.76
N LYS A 101 7.18 0.35 4.59
CA LYS A 101 8.15 0.11 5.67
C LYS A 101 7.42 0.12 6.99
N ILE A 102 7.52 -0.97 7.75
CA ILE A 102 7.01 -1.08 9.11
C ILE A 102 8.22 -1.12 10.05
N THR A 103 8.26 -0.18 10.98
CA THR A 103 9.20 -0.18 12.09
C THR A 103 8.48 -0.66 13.34
N PHE A 104 8.78 -1.87 13.78
CA PHE A 104 8.30 -2.41 15.04
C PHE A 104 9.05 -1.76 16.20
N ASN A 105 8.31 -1.29 17.21
CA ASN A 105 8.90 -0.61 18.36
C ASN A 105 8.67 -1.39 19.65
N HIS A 106 9.73 -1.52 20.45
CA HIS A 106 9.66 -2.15 21.76
C HIS A 106 8.80 -1.30 22.71
N THR A 107 7.74 -1.90 23.26
CA THR A 107 6.80 -1.27 24.22
C THR A 107 6.13 0.03 23.77
N ALA A 108 6.12 0.30 22.47
CA ALA A 108 5.51 1.48 21.88
C ALA A 108 4.76 1.13 20.59
N ASN A 109 3.94 2.06 20.10
CA ASN A 109 3.26 1.87 18.81
C ASN A 109 4.29 1.74 17.68
N ASP A 110 4.00 0.84 16.75
CA ASP A 110 4.76 0.69 15.52
C ASP A 110 4.52 1.89 14.61
N THR A 111 5.42 2.11 13.66
CA THR A 111 5.25 3.14 12.62
C THR A 111 5.30 2.48 11.25
N ALA A 112 4.33 2.77 10.39
CA ALA A 112 4.31 2.33 9.01
C ALA A 112 4.34 3.53 8.06
N THR A 113 5.16 3.46 7.03
CA THR A 113 5.13 4.39 5.90
C THR A 113 4.87 3.61 4.62
N VAL A 114 3.87 3.99 3.85
CA VAL A 114 3.57 3.41 2.54
C VAL A 114 3.89 4.44 1.46
N TRP A 115 4.56 4.01 0.40
CA TRP A 115 4.83 4.80 -0.80
C TRP A 115 4.16 4.17 -2.02
N LEU A 116 3.69 5.04 -2.93
CA LEU A 116 3.24 4.68 -4.27
C LEU A 116 4.32 5.04 -5.29
N ASP A 117 4.67 4.07 -6.13
CA ASP A 117 5.70 4.16 -7.17
C ASP A 117 7.00 4.82 -6.65
N PRO A 118 7.58 4.34 -5.53
CA PRO A 118 8.81 4.94 -5.00
C PRO A 118 9.97 4.77 -5.98
N ASN A 119 10.91 5.72 -5.98
CA ASN A 119 12.17 5.56 -6.70
C ASN A 119 13.02 4.49 -6.00
N PRO A 120 13.34 3.35 -6.65
CA PRO A 120 14.13 2.27 -6.07
C PRO A 120 15.50 2.70 -5.54
N ASP A 121 16.12 3.71 -6.15
CA ASP A 121 17.48 4.14 -5.80
C ASP A 121 17.53 5.02 -4.55
N HIS A 122 16.38 5.55 -4.11
CA HIS A 122 16.32 6.51 -3.00
C HIS A 122 15.97 5.88 -1.65
N GLY A 123 15.63 4.59 -1.61
CA GLY A 123 15.32 3.90 -0.36
C GLY A 123 14.18 4.57 0.41
N ASP A 124 14.38 4.76 1.72
CA ASP A 124 13.43 5.50 2.56
C ASP A 124 13.44 7.02 2.30
N ASN A 125 14.49 7.55 1.65
CA ASN A 125 14.69 8.98 1.42
C ASN A 125 14.02 9.45 0.11
N GLN A 126 12.74 9.10 -0.04
CA GLN A 126 11.94 9.47 -1.20
C GLN A 126 11.78 10.99 -1.31
N VAL A 127 11.79 11.49 -2.54
CA VAL A 127 11.56 12.92 -2.83
C VAL A 127 10.12 13.33 -2.49
N TRP A 128 9.91 14.63 -2.27
CA TRP A 128 8.63 15.16 -1.79
C TRP A 128 7.44 14.90 -2.73
N SER A 129 7.69 14.66 -4.02
CA SER A 129 6.70 14.37 -5.06
C SER A 129 6.22 12.92 -5.10
N VAL A 130 6.83 12.02 -4.31
CA VAL A 130 6.34 10.65 -4.15
C VAL A 130 5.15 10.65 -3.20
N CYS A 131 4.03 10.07 -3.63
CA CYS A 131 2.84 9.95 -2.79
C CYS A 131 3.10 8.94 -1.67
N ARG A 132 2.79 9.33 -0.44
CA ARG A 132 3.00 8.50 0.75
C ARG A 132 2.00 8.79 1.85
N ALA A 133 1.97 7.90 2.84
CA ALA A 133 1.33 8.15 4.12
C ALA A 133 2.14 7.48 5.23
N THR A 134 2.23 8.14 6.38
CA THR A 134 2.87 7.61 7.59
C THR A 134 1.84 7.56 8.71
N VAL A 135 1.76 6.41 9.36
CA VAL A 135 0.75 6.10 10.38
C VAL A 135 1.40 5.34 11.54
N THR A 136 0.72 5.35 12.69
CA THR A 136 1.16 4.63 13.89
C THR A 136 0.06 3.71 14.40
N GLY A 137 0.43 2.55 14.96
CA GLY A 137 -0.53 1.58 15.50
C GLY A 137 0.15 0.28 15.93
N ASP A 138 -0.63 -0.74 16.26
CA ASP A 138 -0.14 -2.11 16.40
C ASP A 138 -0.22 -2.79 15.03
N PHE A 139 0.94 -2.93 14.38
CA PHE A 139 1.03 -3.53 13.04
C PHE A 139 1.42 -5.00 13.08
N SER A 140 1.38 -5.64 14.24
CA SER A 140 1.68 -7.06 14.32
C SER A 140 0.59 -7.90 13.67
N PHE A 141 1.01 -8.96 12.99
CA PHE A 141 0.17 -9.72 12.08
C PHE A 141 0.58 -11.20 12.06
N SER A 142 -0.29 -12.07 11.54
CA SER A 142 0.04 -13.48 11.29
C SER A 142 -0.47 -14.00 9.95
N GLN A 143 -1.12 -13.13 9.17
CA GLN A 143 -1.79 -13.49 7.93
C GLN A 143 -1.57 -12.40 6.87
N LEU A 144 -1.42 -12.82 5.62
CA LEU A 144 -1.59 -11.99 4.43
C LEU A 144 -3.00 -12.26 3.90
N ALA A 145 -3.74 -11.21 3.55
CA ALA A 145 -5.06 -11.31 2.95
C ALA A 145 -5.23 -10.33 1.79
N TYR A 146 -6.13 -10.67 0.89
CA TYR A 146 -6.60 -9.79 -0.16
C TYR A 146 -8.06 -9.48 0.12
N ARG A 147 -8.41 -8.20 0.04
CA ARG A 147 -9.76 -7.70 0.26
C ARG A 147 -10.18 -6.93 -0.97
N SER A 148 -11.45 -7.07 -1.32
CA SER A 148 -12.08 -6.21 -2.30
C SER A 148 -13.49 -5.84 -1.83
N GLY A 149 -13.97 -4.72 -2.31
CA GLY A 149 -15.31 -4.21 -2.06
C GLY A 149 -16.39 -5.12 -2.66
N ASN A 150 -17.63 -4.80 -2.35
CA ASN A 150 -18.79 -5.61 -2.73
C ASN A 150 -19.57 -5.03 -3.92
N ILE A 151 -19.11 -3.94 -4.53
CA ILE A 151 -19.78 -3.34 -5.69
C ILE A 151 -19.32 -4.07 -6.96
N PRO A 152 -20.23 -4.80 -7.65
CA PRO A 152 -19.90 -5.47 -8.90
C PRO A 152 -19.33 -4.49 -9.92
N ASP A 153 -18.44 -4.98 -10.79
CA ASP A 153 -17.80 -4.21 -11.85
C ASP A 153 -16.87 -3.06 -11.41
N LEU A 154 -16.76 -2.76 -10.10
CA LEU A 154 -15.83 -1.75 -9.56
C LEU A 154 -14.76 -2.35 -8.63
N ASN A 155 -15.00 -3.56 -8.15
CA ASN A 155 -14.15 -4.28 -7.21
C ASN A 155 -13.07 -5.18 -7.86
N GLY A 156 -12.87 -5.06 -9.18
CA GLY A 156 -11.86 -5.80 -9.92
C GLY A 156 -10.45 -5.28 -9.65
N TRP A 157 -9.62 -6.08 -8.99
CA TRP A 157 -8.22 -5.77 -8.71
C TRP A 157 -7.32 -6.97 -8.97
N GLU A 158 -6.11 -6.66 -9.42
CA GLU A 158 -5.01 -7.61 -9.56
C GLU A 158 -3.90 -7.23 -8.58
N PHE A 159 -3.38 -8.26 -7.93
CA PHE A 159 -2.23 -8.18 -7.04
C PHE A 159 -1.17 -9.14 -7.54
N ASP A 160 0.05 -8.65 -7.69
CA ASP A 160 1.18 -9.46 -8.14
C ASP A 160 2.43 -9.11 -7.32
N GLU A 161 3.42 -10.01 -7.38
CA GLU A 161 4.75 -9.82 -6.81
C GLU A 161 4.75 -9.37 -5.33
N VAL A 162 3.88 -9.98 -4.51
CA VAL A 162 3.84 -9.73 -3.06
C VAL A 162 5.12 -10.22 -2.39
N ARG A 163 5.84 -9.30 -1.74
CA ARG A 163 7.18 -9.53 -1.18
C ARG A 163 7.31 -9.03 0.24
N PHE A 164 8.12 -9.74 1.02
CA PHE A 164 8.56 -9.34 2.35
C PHE A 164 10.08 -9.35 2.40
N ALA A 165 10.68 -8.33 3.01
CA ALA A 165 12.11 -8.33 3.28
C ALA A 165 12.43 -7.50 4.52
N THR A 166 13.63 -7.69 5.08
CA THR A 166 14.12 -6.87 6.21
C THR A 166 14.89 -5.63 5.74
N ASP A 167 15.06 -5.46 4.42
CA ASP A 167 15.67 -4.29 3.80
C ASP A 167 14.92 -3.88 2.52
N TRP A 168 15.15 -2.63 2.10
CA TRP A 168 14.52 -2.04 0.92
C TRP A 168 14.78 -2.87 -0.34
N ARG A 169 16.03 -3.29 -0.56
CA ARG A 169 16.46 -3.95 -1.81
C ARG A 169 15.71 -5.26 -1.99
N GLY A 170 15.44 -6.01 -0.92
CA GLY A 170 14.69 -7.27 -1.00
C GLY A 170 13.26 -7.11 -1.53
N VAL A 171 12.63 -5.95 -1.35
CA VAL A 171 11.27 -5.69 -1.86
C VAL A 171 11.27 -5.08 -3.26
N ILE A 172 12.24 -4.22 -3.59
CA ILE A 172 12.26 -3.48 -4.87
C ILE A 172 13.06 -4.14 -6.01
N THR A 173 13.99 -5.06 -5.70
CA THR A 173 14.90 -5.61 -6.73
C THR A 173 14.22 -6.75 -7.50
N ASN A 174 14.45 -6.84 -8.82
CA ASN A 174 13.93 -7.89 -9.70
C ASN A 174 12.41 -7.90 -9.89
N LEU A 175 11.75 -6.74 -9.97
CA LEU A 175 10.37 -6.64 -10.47
C LEU A 175 10.39 -6.77 -12.00
N PRO A 176 10.11 -7.95 -12.61
CA PRO A 176 10.27 -8.17 -14.05
C PRO A 176 9.31 -7.29 -14.86
N SER A 177 8.15 -7.00 -14.28
CA SER A 177 7.11 -6.11 -14.80
C SER A 177 7.57 -4.64 -14.95
N LEU A 178 8.47 -4.15 -14.08
CA LEU A 178 9.07 -2.80 -14.20
C LEU A 178 10.24 -2.74 -15.20
N ARG A 179 10.84 -3.90 -15.56
CA ARG A 179 11.97 -3.95 -16.50
C ARG A 179 11.57 -3.82 -17.97
N GLN A 180 10.28 -3.83 -18.31
CA GLN A 180 9.84 -3.58 -19.68
C GLN A 180 10.07 -2.13 -20.16
N GLY A 181 10.52 -1.22 -19.29
CA GLY A 181 10.88 0.17 -19.64
C GLY A 181 12.38 0.44 -19.84
N ILE A 182 13.28 -0.51 -19.56
CA ILE A 182 14.73 -0.26 -19.70
C ILE A 182 15.19 -0.70 -21.09
N MET A 183 15.14 0.23 -22.04
CA MET A 183 15.95 0.12 -23.26
C MET A 183 17.43 0.20 -22.87
N ILE A 184 18.08 -0.96 -22.82
CA ILE A 184 19.54 -1.02 -22.75
C ILE A 184 20.07 -0.52 -24.10
N LYS A 185 20.52 0.73 -24.17
CA LYS A 185 21.43 1.15 -25.24
C LYS A 185 22.78 0.52 -24.96
N ILE A 186 23.09 -0.52 -25.72
CA ILE A 186 24.46 -1.02 -25.87
C ILE A 186 25.15 -0.07 -26.84
N HIS A 187 26.28 0.52 -26.42
CA HIS A 187 27.18 1.28 -27.28
C HIS A 187 27.99 0.34 -28.17
#